data_AF-A0A2V7W900-F1
#
_entry.id   AF-A0A2V7W900-F1
#
_cell.length_a   1.000
_cell.length_b   1.000
_cell.length_c   1.000
_cell.angle_alpha   90.00
_cell.angle_beta   90.00
_cell.angle_gamma   90.00
#
_symmetry.space_group_name_H-M   'P 1'
#
loop_
_entity.id
_entity.type
_entity.pdbx_description
1 polymer ?
#
loop_
_entity_poly.entity_id
_entity_poly.type
_entity_poly.pdbx_seq_one_letter_code
_entity_poly.pdbx_strand_id
1 'polypeptide(L)'
;MLALLGALLAPALTAQVTFVGDVEKPDPAVTQSGMILVQGWALDQATISKIELYVDDQYQHNLVLNLARIDIVKAFPTFPGIQISRPGFLTGFSASRFTNGQHTVELRVYTSDGQVHFLGRRTITINNSINQSPFGFIDIPNQAGVTNASTSFPVNGWAADTDGIARVEVLMDGGIVQAAMYGDPRPDVGASYPDMAAALFSGWVANIDTTLFENGVHLLEVRAVDKLGMSRMIGRRQVQVINNDSFLTPFGYLDEPLRDAVLYGTCSNTPIVVSPIARPQGAHLTAVRGWALDLGTRKDTGRVSYVELLIDGVRWYSTDDCGIILGRFANCYGLPRYDVARYYPTYPDAPRAGFLFTLDVGALMSNGVRPGNHTMHVRVGDREGTFADLPNHDGIPVFFQCAPGDISFPSIGFIEFPQTVDYIGGTVTFRGWAINEQNVSYVDVIVDGNFVGRAAYGFPRPDIQDQYPFIINSKFSGWTFSMDTRQLANSQHRLTVRATSNLGVTSEIGSVDFYVAN
;
A
#
# COMPACT_ATOMS: atom_id res chain seq x y z
N MET A 1 -11.03 -14.95 -89.50
CA MET A 1 -11.81 -14.39 -88.39
C MET A 1 -11.90 -15.50 -87.33
N LEU A 2 -10.93 -15.55 -86.42
CA LEU A 2 -10.87 -16.50 -85.30
C LEU A 2 -11.21 -15.70 -84.03
N ALA A 3 -12.18 -16.15 -83.24
CA ALA A 3 -12.50 -15.57 -81.94
C ALA A 3 -12.10 -16.56 -80.84
N LEU A 4 -11.18 -16.11 -79.97
CA LEU A 4 -10.68 -16.79 -78.78
C LEU A 4 -11.68 -16.60 -77.62
N LEU A 5 -12.16 -17.69 -77.02
CA LEU A 5 -12.86 -17.65 -75.72
C LEU A 5 -11.80 -17.60 -74.61
N GLY A 6 -11.75 -16.48 -73.87
CA GLY A 6 -10.99 -16.36 -72.63
C GLY A 6 -11.86 -16.75 -71.43
N ALA A 7 -11.48 -17.82 -70.72
CA ALA A 7 -12.05 -18.17 -69.43
C ALA A 7 -11.44 -17.27 -68.33
N LEU A 8 -12.26 -16.44 -67.70
CA LEU A 8 -11.91 -15.70 -66.49
C LEU A 8 -12.05 -16.62 -65.27
N LEU A 9 -10.92 -17.06 -64.72
CA LEU A 9 -10.84 -17.64 -63.38
C LEU A 9 -10.91 -16.49 -62.37
N ALA A 10 -12.00 -16.41 -61.61
CA ALA A 10 -12.08 -15.54 -60.44
C ALA A 10 -11.18 -16.11 -59.32
N PRO A 11 -10.33 -15.30 -58.66
CA PRO A 11 -9.60 -15.74 -57.49
C PRO A 11 -10.59 -16.01 -56.34
N ALA A 12 -10.50 -17.19 -55.74
CA ALA A 12 -11.21 -17.48 -54.51
C ALA A 12 -10.72 -16.52 -53.41
N LEU A 13 -11.62 -15.67 -52.91
CA LEU A 13 -11.39 -14.92 -51.67
C LEU A 13 -11.18 -15.96 -50.56
N THR A 14 -9.95 -16.08 -50.06
CA THR A 14 -9.71 -16.74 -48.78
C THR A 14 -10.32 -15.86 -47.70
N ALA A 15 -11.37 -16.35 -47.03
CA ALA A 15 -11.95 -15.67 -45.87
C ALA A 15 -10.84 -15.49 -44.83
N GLN A 16 -10.43 -14.24 -44.59
CA GLN A 16 -9.48 -13.92 -43.54
C GLN A 16 -10.17 -14.19 -42.20
N VAL A 17 -9.59 -15.05 -41.37
CA VAL A 17 -10.10 -15.34 -40.02
C VAL A 17 -10.15 -14.03 -39.24
N THR A 18 -11.35 -13.60 -38.86
CA THR A 18 -11.56 -12.34 -38.13
C THR A 18 -11.40 -12.55 -36.63
N PHE A 19 -11.90 -13.67 -36.09
CA PHE A 19 -11.83 -14.06 -34.69
C PHE A 19 -11.03 -15.36 -34.51
N VAL A 20 -10.14 -15.40 -33.52
CA VAL A 20 -9.48 -16.63 -33.07
C VAL A 20 -9.21 -16.56 -31.57
N GLY A 21 -9.40 -17.66 -30.86
CA GLY A 21 -9.07 -17.74 -29.43
C GLY A 21 -9.22 -19.15 -28.90
N ASP A 22 -8.77 -19.34 -27.67
CA ASP A 22 -8.89 -20.59 -26.94
C ASP A 22 -9.11 -20.35 -25.45
N VAL A 23 -9.82 -21.27 -24.81
CA VAL A 23 -9.90 -21.38 -23.35
C VAL A 23 -8.77 -22.32 -22.95
N GLU A 24 -7.97 -22.00 -21.94
CA GLU A 24 -6.87 -22.86 -21.49
C GLU A 24 -7.20 -23.50 -20.14
N LYS A 25 -7.91 -22.76 -19.28
CA LYS A 25 -8.42 -23.22 -17.99
C LYS A 25 -9.93 -22.96 -17.88
N PRO A 26 -10.68 -23.81 -17.16
CA PRO A 26 -10.23 -24.98 -16.39
C PRO A 26 -9.83 -26.17 -17.27
N ASP A 27 -8.98 -27.05 -16.72
CA ASP A 27 -8.61 -28.31 -17.36
C ASP A 27 -9.73 -29.35 -17.14
N PRO A 28 -10.45 -29.79 -18.19
CA PRO A 28 -11.57 -30.71 -18.04
C PRO A 28 -11.16 -32.11 -17.56
N ALA A 29 -9.89 -32.48 -17.67
CA ALA A 29 -9.39 -33.77 -17.18
C ALA A 29 -9.16 -33.79 -15.66
N VAL A 30 -9.21 -32.63 -15.00
CA VAL A 30 -8.94 -32.48 -13.56
C VAL A 30 -10.24 -32.16 -12.83
N THR A 31 -10.50 -32.86 -11.72
CA THR A 31 -11.58 -32.50 -10.79
C THR A 31 -11.27 -31.15 -10.15
N GLN A 32 -12.22 -30.22 -10.23
CA GLN A 32 -12.10 -28.86 -9.75
C GLN A 32 -12.69 -28.72 -8.34
N SER A 33 -12.13 -27.82 -7.53
CA SER A 33 -12.63 -27.42 -6.21
C SER A 33 -12.10 -26.02 -5.85
N GLY A 34 -12.58 -25.43 -4.76
CA GLY A 34 -12.15 -24.10 -4.30
C GLY A 34 -12.43 -23.00 -5.32
N MET A 35 -11.43 -22.18 -5.64
CA MET A 35 -11.49 -21.20 -6.73
C MET A 35 -11.10 -21.83 -8.06
N ILE A 36 -12.00 -21.81 -9.03
CA ILE A 36 -11.78 -22.36 -10.37
C ILE A 36 -11.31 -21.25 -11.30
N LEU A 37 -10.05 -21.33 -11.74
CA LEU A 37 -9.47 -20.39 -12.70
C LEU A 37 -10.04 -20.65 -14.11
N VAL A 38 -10.50 -19.57 -14.73
CA VAL A 38 -10.85 -19.52 -16.15
C VAL A 38 -9.87 -18.57 -16.83
N GLN A 39 -9.10 -19.08 -17.77
CA GLN A 39 -8.03 -18.31 -18.44
C GLN A 39 -7.94 -18.76 -19.89
N GLY A 40 -7.53 -17.86 -20.76
CA GLY A 40 -7.24 -18.15 -22.16
C GLY A 40 -6.77 -16.91 -22.90
N TRP A 41 -6.98 -16.91 -24.20
CA TRP A 41 -6.65 -15.78 -25.07
C TRP A 41 -7.65 -15.66 -26.22
N ALA A 42 -7.85 -14.45 -26.71
CA ALA A 42 -8.68 -14.15 -27.87
C ALA A 42 -8.11 -12.98 -28.66
N LEU A 43 -8.28 -13.04 -29.97
CA LEU A 43 -7.89 -12.05 -30.96
C LEU A 43 -9.06 -11.81 -31.90
N ASP A 44 -9.33 -10.54 -32.17
CA ASP A 44 -10.25 -10.11 -33.21
C ASP A 44 -9.69 -8.87 -33.93
N GLN A 45 -10.13 -8.60 -35.16
CA GLN A 45 -9.82 -7.34 -35.86
C GLN A 45 -10.61 -6.16 -35.25
N ALA A 46 -11.81 -6.41 -34.75
CA ALA A 46 -12.56 -5.50 -33.92
C ALA A 46 -12.05 -5.56 -32.47
N THR A 47 -12.26 -4.49 -31.71
CA THR A 47 -11.85 -4.47 -30.30
C THR A 47 -12.76 -5.40 -29.49
N ILE A 48 -12.17 -6.31 -28.71
CA ILE A 48 -12.93 -7.09 -27.71
C ILE A 48 -13.34 -6.14 -26.58
N SER A 49 -14.64 -5.94 -26.42
CA SER A 49 -15.24 -5.02 -25.45
C SER A 49 -15.46 -5.66 -24.08
N LYS A 50 -15.86 -6.93 -24.05
CA LYS A 50 -16.00 -7.76 -22.85
C LYS A 50 -15.96 -9.24 -23.20
N ILE A 51 -15.63 -10.07 -22.21
CA ILE A 51 -15.84 -11.51 -22.26
C ILE A 51 -16.65 -11.88 -21.03
N GLU A 52 -17.70 -12.67 -21.22
CA GLU A 52 -18.60 -13.13 -20.16
C GLU A 52 -18.38 -14.62 -19.88
N LEU A 53 -18.31 -14.98 -18.60
CA LEU A 53 -18.28 -16.35 -18.11
C LEU A 53 -19.70 -16.86 -17.86
N TYR A 54 -20.01 -18.02 -18.43
CA TYR A 54 -21.21 -18.79 -18.14
C TYR A 54 -20.86 -20.14 -17.54
N VAL A 55 -21.60 -20.52 -16.49
CA VAL A 55 -21.57 -21.87 -15.91
C VAL A 55 -23.00 -22.41 -15.90
N ASP A 56 -23.21 -23.56 -16.53
CA ASP A 56 -24.54 -24.18 -16.75
C ASP A 56 -25.56 -23.20 -17.35
N ASP A 57 -25.13 -22.52 -18.42
CA ASP A 57 -25.93 -21.52 -19.14
C ASP A 57 -26.34 -20.28 -18.30
N GLN A 58 -25.83 -20.14 -17.07
CA GLN A 58 -26.04 -18.98 -16.21
C GLN A 58 -24.82 -18.06 -16.21
N TYR A 59 -25.05 -16.77 -16.43
CA TYR A 59 -24.01 -15.74 -16.34
C TYR A 59 -23.39 -15.71 -14.93
N GLN A 60 -22.06 -15.61 -14.87
CA GLN A 60 -21.31 -15.47 -13.64
C GLN A 60 -20.62 -14.10 -13.55
N HIS A 61 -19.61 -13.87 -14.40
CA HIS A 61 -18.72 -12.71 -14.30
C HIS A 61 -18.25 -12.22 -15.67
N ASN A 62 -17.88 -10.94 -15.73
CA ASN A 62 -17.01 -10.44 -16.78
C ASN A 62 -15.55 -10.83 -16.48
N LEU A 63 -14.78 -11.12 -17.52
CA LEU A 63 -13.36 -11.43 -17.40
C LEU A 63 -12.50 -10.16 -17.40
N VAL A 64 -11.37 -10.24 -16.71
CA VAL A 64 -10.26 -9.29 -16.86
C VAL A 64 -9.63 -9.52 -18.23
N LEU A 65 -9.51 -8.46 -19.02
CA LEU A 65 -8.97 -8.48 -20.39
C LEU A 65 -7.58 -7.84 -20.46
N ASN A 66 -7.01 -7.82 -21.67
CA ASN A 66 -5.77 -7.10 -21.99
C ASN A 66 -4.55 -7.60 -21.21
N LEU A 67 -4.47 -8.92 -21.00
CA LEU A 67 -3.31 -9.54 -20.36
C LEU A 67 -2.24 -9.89 -21.39
N ALA A 68 -0.99 -9.65 -21.02
CA ALA A 68 0.14 -9.91 -21.91
C ALA A 68 0.34 -11.42 -22.13
N ARG A 69 0.46 -11.82 -23.40
CA ARG A 69 0.68 -13.21 -23.83
C ARG A 69 1.68 -13.25 -24.99
N ILE A 70 2.96 -13.18 -24.63
CA ILE A 70 4.06 -13.09 -25.59
C ILE A 70 4.17 -14.33 -26.49
N ASP A 71 3.76 -15.48 -25.98
CA ASP A 71 3.65 -16.74 -26.70
C ASP A 71 2.61 -16.67 -27.82
N ILE A 72 1.45 -16.03 -27.57
CA ILE A 72 0.42 -15.81 -28.59
C ILE A 72 0.87 -14.79 -29.63
N VAL A 73 1.54 -13.71 -29.19
CA VAL A 73 2.13 -12.72 -30.13
C VAL A 73 3.12 -13.39 -31.09
N LYS A 74 3.91 -14.37 -30.61
CA LYS A 74 4.84 -15.16 -31.42
C LYS A 74 4.15 -16.19 -32.31
N ALA A 75 3.04 -16.79 -31.86
CA ALA A 75 2.30 -17.81 -32.60
C ALA A 75 1.49 -17.22 -33.77
N PHE A 76 1.07 -15.96 -33.68
CA PHE A 76 0.25 -15.28 -34.70
C PHE A 76 0.96 -14.04 -35.29
N PRO A 77 2.19 -14.16 -35.83
CA PRO A 77 3.01 -13.00 -36.20
C PRO A 77 2.41 -12.16 -37.34
N THR A 78 1.53 -12.74 -38.14
CA THR A 78 0.86 -12.09 -39.28
C THR A 78 -0.53 -11.53 -38.93
N PHE A 79 -1.01 -11.70 -37.69
CA PHE A 79 -2.30 -11.17 -37.29
C PHE A 79 -2.22 -9.63 -37.18
N PRO A 80 -3.15 -8.86 -37.80
CA PRO A 80 -3.10 -7.41 -37.79
C PRO A 80 -3.03 -6.83 -36.37
N GLY A 81 -2.07 -5.95 -36.09
CA GLY A 81 -1.93 -5.29 -34.79
C GLY A 81 -1.39 -6.18 -33.66
N ILE A 82 -0.99 -7.42 -33.93
CA ILE A 82 -0.57 -8.39 -32.89
C ILE A 82 0.57 -7.89 -31.99
N GLN A 83 1.52 -7.12 -32.53
CA GLN A 83 2.71 -6.67 -31.79
C GLN A 83 2.39 -5.74 -30.61
N ILE A 84 1.23 -5.08 -30.62
CA ILE A 84 0.73 -4.24 -29.53
C ILE A 84 -0.46 -4.87 -28.80
N SER A 85 -0.91 -6.05 -29.23
CA SER A 85 -2.05 -6.74 -28.65
C SER A 85 -1.71 -7.35 -27.29
N ARG A 86 -2.73 -7.45 -26.43
CA ARG A 86 -2.67 -8.15 -25.15
C ARG A 86 -3.80 -9.17 -25.10
N PRO A 87 -3.66 -10.31 -25.79
CA PRO A 87 -4.81 -11.15 -26.10
C PRO A 87 -5.30 -12.00 -24.92
N GLY A 88 -4.59 -12.01 -23.80
CA GLY A 88 -4.95 -12.82 -22.65
C GLY A 88 -6.16 -12.27 -21.89
N PHE A 89 -6.91 -13.19 -21.31
CA PHE A 89 -7.99 -12.91 -20.37
C PHE A 89 -7.94 -13.88 -19.20
N LEU A 90 -8.53 -13.49 -18.06
CA LEU A 90 -8.79 -14.42 -16.95
C LEU A 90 -9.95 -13.97 -16.07
N THR A 91 -10.50 -14.91 -15.30
CA THR A 91 -11.31 -14.69 -14.10
C THR A 91 -11.27 -15.96 -13.24
N GLY A 92 -11.89 -15.93 -12.07
CA GLY A 92 -12.19 -17.13 -11.30
C GLY A 92 -13.60 -17.12 -10.73
N PHE A 93 -14.16 -18.31 -10.53
CA PHE A 93 -15.46 -18.49 -9.86
C PHE A 93 -15.35 -19.53 -8.75
N SER A 94 -16.19 -19.41 -7.73
CA SER A 94 -16.15 -20.34 -6.59
C SER A 94 -16.91 -21.64 -6.90
N ALA A 95 -16.24 -22.78 -6.73
CA ALA A 95 -16.83 -24.10 -6.86
C ALA A 95 -17.98 -24.34 -5.87
N SER A 96 -17.93 -23.72 -4.69
CA SER A 96 -18.93 -23.87 -3.63
C SER A 96 -20.31 -23.32 -3.99
N ARG A 97 -20.40 -22.51 -5.06
CA ARG A 97 -21.66 -22.01 -5.62
C ARG A 97 -22.40 -23.08 -6.44
N PHE A 98 -21.76 -24.21 -6.73
CA PHE A 98 -22.26 -25.29 -7.57
C PHE A 98 -22.26 -26.62 -6.79
N THR A 99 -23.13 -27.54 -7.16
CA THR A 99 -23.17 -28.87 -6.54
C THR A 99 -21.96 -29.72 -6.94
N ASN A 100 -21.73 -30.83 -6.25
CA ASN A 100 -20.74 -31.80 -6.73
C ASN A 100 -21.29 -32.51 -7.98
N GLY A 101 -20.47 -32.70 -9.01
CA GLY A 101 -20.90 -33.32 -10.26
C GLY A 101 -20.35 -32.63 -11.50
N GLN A 102 -20.94 -32.95 -12.66
CA GLN A 102 -20.55 -32.34 -13.93
C GLN A 102 -21.22 -30.97 -14.12
N HIS A 103 -20.42 -30.01 -14.57
CA HIS A 103 -20.86 -28.65 -14.90
C HIS A 103 -20.26 -28.24 -16.25
N THR A 104 -20.92 -27.30 -16.93
CA THR A 104 -20.45 -26.77 -18.21
C THR A 104 -19.95 -25.35 -18.05
N VAL A 105 -18.78 -25.03 -18.61
CA VAL A 105 -18.16 -23.70 -18.64
C VAL A 105 -18.11 -23.23 -20.09
N GLU A 106 -18.58 -22.02 -20.34
CA GLU A 106 -18.61 -21.40 -21.67
C GLU A 106 -18.22 -19.92 -21.56
N LEU A 107 -17.49 -19.42 -22.55
CA LEU A 107 -17.14 -18.01 -22.64
C LEU A 107 -17.79 -17.36 -23.87
N ARG A 108 -18.37 -16.18 -23.69
CA ARG A 108 -18.95 -15.36 -24.77
C ARG A 108 -18.13 -14.08 -24.93
N VAL A 109 -17.59 -13.85 -26.12
CA VAL A 109 -16.73 -12.71 -26.45
C VAL A 109 -17.53 -11.70 -27.25
N TYR A 110 -17.59 -10.46 -26.78
CA TYR A 110 -18.33 -9.37 -27.42
C TYR A 110 -17.36 -8.37 -28.03
N THR A 111 -17.53 -8.04 -29.30
CA THR A 111 -16.67 -7.12 -30.04
C THR A 111 -17.33 -5.76 -30.28
N SER A 112 -16.53 -4.74 -30.58
CA SER A 112 -16.99 -3.36 -30.77
C SER A 112 -17.91 -3.14 -31.97
N ASP A 113 -17.89 -4.05 -32.94
CA ASP A 113 -18.79 -4.08 -34.10
C ASP A 113 -20.12 -4.82 -33.81
N GLY A 114 -20.34 -5.25 -32.56
CA GLY A 114 -21.57 -5.88 -32.09
C GLY A 114 -21.66 -7.39 -32.32
N GLN A 115 -20.59 -8.04 -32.79
CA GLN A 115 -20.55 -9.50 -32.91
C GLN A 115 -20.37 -10.18 -31.54
N VAL A 116 -20.82 -11.44 -31.47
CA VAL A 116 -20.65 -12.32 -30.32
C VAL A 116 -20.03 -13.63 -30.79
N HIS A 117 -18.86 -13.96 -30.23
CA HIS A 117 -18.16 -15.21 -30.49
C HIS A 117 -18.24 -16.12 -29.27
N PHE A 118 -18.35 -17.43 -29.51
CA PHE A 118 -18.42 -18.44 -28.46
C PHE A 118 -17.08 -19.18 -28.41
N LEU A 119 -16.37 -19.06 -27.28
CA LEU A 119 -15.18 -19.84 -27.00
C LEU A 119 -15.63 -21.12 -26.30
N GLY A 120 -15.34 -22.25 -26.95
CA GLY A 120 -16.04 -23.53 -26.81
C GLY A 120 -16.43 -23.98 -25.40
N ARG A 121 -17.52 -24.75 -25.32
CA ARG A 121 -18.06 -25.30 -24.07
C ARG A 121 -17.17 -26.42 -23.52
N ARG A 122 -16.84 -26.34 -22.23
CA ARG A 122 -16.06 -27.35 -21.49
C ARG A 122 -16.90 -28.00 -20.41
N THR A 123 -16.90 -29.31 -20.34
CA THR A 123 -17.46 -30.04 -19.20
C THR A 123 -16.37 -30.26 -18.16
N ILE A 124 -16.59 -29.79 -16.94
CA ILE A 124 -15.72 -30.01 -15.78
C ILE A 124 -16.45 -30.84 -14.73
N THR A 125 -15.70 -31.45 -13.81
CA THR A 125 -16.26 -32.13 -12.63
C THR A 125 -15.90 -31.35 -11.38
N ILE A 126 -16.88 -30.97 -10.56
CA ILE A 126 -16.69 -30.26 -9.29
C ILE A 126 -16.81 -31.24 -8.11
N ASN A 127 -15.89 -31.13 -7.15
CA ASN A 127 -15.98 -31.79 -5.85
C ASN A 127 -15.55 -30.86 -4.70
N ASN A 128 -16.54 -30.28 -4.02
CA ASN A 128 -16.37 -29.36 -2.89
C ASN A 128 -15.84 -30.02 -1.60
N SER A 129 -15.62 -31.34 -1.59
CA SER A 129 -14.99 -32.02 -0.45
C SER A 129 -13.47 -31.98 -0.52
N ILE A 130 -12.90 -31.52 -1.64
CA ILE A 130 -11.46 -31.42 -1.84
C ILE A 130 -10.99 -30.03 -1.42
N ASN A 131 -10.11 -29.98 -0.41
CA ASN A 131 -9.41 -28.75 -0.07
C ASN A 131 -8.41 -28.39 -1.19
N GLN A 132 -8.66 -27.27 -1.88
CA GLN A 132 -7.77 -26.76 -2.91
C GLN A 132 -6.52 -26.19 -2.23
N SER A 133 -5.32 -26.45 -2.77
CA SER A 133 -4.13 -25.81 -2.20
C SER A 133 -4.11 -24.30 -2.52
N PRO A 134 -3.54 -23.47 -1.62
CA PRO A 134 -3.36 -22.05 -1.87
C PRO A 134 -2.71 -21.76 -3.22
N PHE A 135 -3.02 -20.60 -3.80
CA PHE A 135 -2.38 -20.12 -5.01
C PHE A 135 -1.95 -18.66 -4.84
N GLY A 136 -1.09 -18.18 -5.73
CA GLY A 136 -0.50 -16.85 -5.57
C GLY A 136 0.61 -16.58 -6.56
N PHE A 137 1.25 -15.44 -6.40
CA PHE A 137 2.37 -15.00 -7.23
C PHE A 137 3.36 -14.16 -6.43
N ILE A 138 4.63 -14.14 -6.89
CA ILE A 138 5.68 -13.25 -6.37
C ILE A 138 5.86 -12.10 -7.34
N ASP A 139 5.57 -10.88 -6.90
CA ASP A 139 5.73 -9.66 -7.70
C ASP A 139 7.17 -9.16 -7.64
N ILE A 140 7.75 -9.09 -6.43
CA ILE A 140 9.15 -8.73 -6.20
C ILE A 140 9.83 -9.87 -5.43
N PRO A 141 10.98 -10.39 -5.92
CA PRO A 141 11.56 -10.09 -7.22
C PRO A 141 10.69 -10.60 -8.37
N ASN A 142 10.73 -9.90 -9.51
CA ASN A 142 10.00 -10.34 -10.69
C ASN A 142 10.61 -11.63 -11.26
N GLN A 143 9.90 -12.32 -12.16
CA GLN A 143 10.36 -13.58 -12.72
C GLN A 143 11.55 -13.43 -13.69
N ALA A 144 11.95 -12.21 -14.05
CA ALA A 144 12.95 -11.96 -15.08
C ALA A 144 14.36 -11.92 -14.49
N GLY A 145 15.12 -12.99 -14.74
CA GLY A 145 16.54 -13.05 -14.44
C GLY A 145 16.87 -13.07 -12.95
N VAL A 146 18.10 -12.66 -12.63
CA VAL A 146 18.62 -12.59 -11.26
C VAL A 146 18.46 -11.16 -10.76
N THR A 147 17.79 -10.98 -9.63
CA THR A 147 17.60 -9.65 -9.01
C THR A 147 18.66 -9.42 -7.95
N ASN A 148 19.32 -8.25 -7.95
CA ASN A 148 20.25 -7.89 -6.88
C ASN A 148 19.48 -7.59 -5.58
N ALA A 149 20.00 -8.10 -4.48
CA ALA A 149 19.46 -7.93 -3.14
C ALA A 149 20.59 -7.49 -2.19
N SER A 150 20.34 -6.47 -1.39
CA SER A 150 21.29 -5.95 -0.40
C SER A 150 20.53 -5.31 0.76
N THR A 151 21.14 -5.26 1.94
CA THR A 151 20.55 -4.66 3.14
C THR A 151 19.17 -5.27 3.43
N SER A 152 18.12 -4.46 3.41
CA SER A 152 16.72 -4.87 3.49
C SER A 152 16.15 -5.10 2.10
N PHE A 153 15.84 -6.35 1.77
CA PHE A 153 15.29 -6.70 0.47
C PHE A 153 13.79 -7.00 0.54
N PRO A 154 12.92 -6.16 -0.05
CA PRO A 154 11.49 -6.41 -0.03
C PRO A 154 11.13 -7.56 -0.98
N VAL A 155 10.43 -8.56 -0.43
CA VAL A 155 9.82 -9.65 -1.18
C VAL A 155 8.32 -9.52 -1.01
N ASN A 156 7.58 -9.42 -2.10
CA ASN A 156 6.14 -9.21 -2.02
C ASN A 156 5.39 -9.93 -3.15
N GLY A 157 4.08 -9.99 -2.98
CA GLY A 157 3.20 -10.63 -3.93
C GLY A 157 1.78 -10.72 -3.41
N TRP A 158 1.06 -11.72 -3.88
CA TRP A 158 -0.26 -12.07 -3.36
C TRP A 158 -0.41 -13.58 -3.18
N ALA A 159 -1.28 -13.98 -2.26
CA ALA A 159 -1.66 -15.36 -2.01
C ALA A 159 -3.14 -15.42 -1.66
N ALA A 160 -3.83 -16.46 -2.12
CA ALA A 160 -5.26 -16.60 -1.97
C ALA A 160 -5.62 -18.08 -1.80
N ASP A 161 -6.64 -18.32 -0.97
CA ASP A 161 -7.28 -19.61 -0.76
C ASP A 161 -8.74 -19.41 -0.30
N THR A 162 -9.68 -20.25 -0.75
CA THR A 162 -11.10 -20.16 -0.36
C THR A 162 -11.33 -20.35 1.14
N ASP A 163 -10.46 -21.11 1.80
CA ASP A 163 -10.50 -21.36 3.24
C ASP A 163 -9.66 -20.33 4.02
N GLY A 164 -9.02 -19.40 3.29
CA GLY A 164 -8.20 -18.31 3.81
C GLY A 164 -6.75 -18.71 4.05
N ILE A 165 -5.86 -17.73 3.92
CA ILE A 165 -4.43 -17.90 4.18
C ILE A 165 -4.17 -17.82 5.69
N ALA A 166 -3.46 -18.81 6.23
CA ALA A 166 -2.96 -18.77 7.60
C ALA A 166 -1.63 -18.02 7.70
N ARG A 167 -0.72 -18.25 6.73
CA ARG A 167 0.55 -17.54 6.61
C ARG A 167 1.17 -17.71 5.22
N VAL A 168 2.06 -16.79 4.87
CA VAL A 168 2.96 -16.90 3.74
C VAL A 168 4.39 -16.94 4.29
N GLU A 169 5.16 -17.93 3.88
CA GLU A 169 6.54 -18.16 4.32
C GLU A 169 7.48 -17.85 3.15
N VAL A 170 8.47 -17.00 3.40
CA VAL A 170 9.57 -16.75 2.47
C VAL A 170 10.75 -17.61 2.88
N LEU A 171 11.28 -18.36 1.92
CA LEU A 171 12.40 -19.26 2.08
C LEU A 171 13.58 -18.81 1.22
N MET A 172 14.79 -19.07 1.70
CA MET A 172 16.03 -18.90 0.96
C MET A 172 16.86 -20.18 1.11
N ASP A 173 17.25 -20.77 -0.01
CA ASP A 173 17.97 -22.04 -0.11
C ASP A 173 17.33 -23.18 0.70
N GLY A 174 16.00 -23.21 0.72
CA GLY A 174 15.20 -24.22 1.42
C GLY A 174 14.96 -23.95 2.91
N GLY A 175 15.62 -22.97 3.52
CA GLY A 175 15.37 -22.53 4.90
C GLY A 175 14.29 -21.45 4.97
N ILE A 176 13.38 -21.52 5.95
CA ILE A 176 12.41 -20.44 6.19
C ILE A 176 13.16 -19.24 6.79
N VAL A 177 13.08 -18.10 6.13
CA VAL A 177 13.72 -16.85 6.56
C VAL A 177 12.76 -16.01 7.37
N GLN A 178 11.53 -15.86 6.89
CA GLN A 178 10.53 -15.00 7.50
C GLN A 178 9.11 -15.41 7.12
N ALA A 179 8.16 -15.27 8.07
CA ALA A 179 6.74 -15.22 7.75
C ALA A 179 6.37 -13.80 7.29
N ALA A 180 5.74 -13.68 6.14
CA ALA A 180 5.32 -12.40 5.58
C ALA A 180 4.14 -11.80 6.34
N MET A 181 4.09 -10.47 6.37
CA MET A 181 2.86 -9.76 6.70
C MET A 181 1.87 -9.96 5.56
N TYR A 182 0.64 -10.35 5.89
CA TYR A 182 -0.42 -10.68 4.94
C TYR A 182 -1.67 -9.85 5.22
N GLY A 183 -2.40 -9.49 4.17
CA GLY A 183 -3.66 -8.73 4.27
C GLY A 183 -3.65 -7.39 3.53
N ASP A 184 -2.57 -7.08 2.81
CA ASP A 184 -2.49 -5.81 2.07
C ASP A 184 -3.47 -5.82 0.88
N PRO A 185 -4.13 -4.68 0.58
CA PRO A 185 -5.13 -4.62 -0.47
C PRO A 185 -4.54 -4.81 -1.88
N ARG A 186 -5.20 -5.65 -2.68
CA ARG A 186 -4.88 -5.99 -4.07
C ARG A 186 -6.13 -5.91 -4.94
N PRO A 187 -6.57 -4.69 -5.34
CA PRO A 187 -7.76 -4.51 -6.17
C PRO A 187 -7.68 -5.24 -7.52
N ASP A 188 -6.47 -5.38 -8.07
CA ASP A 188 -6.18 -6.15 -9.28
C ASP A 188 -6.51 -7.65 -9.12
N VAL A 189 -6.15 -8.23 -7.98
CA VAL A 189 -6.45 -9.63 -7.64
C VAL A 189 -7.93 -9.79 -7.30
N GLY A 190 -8.51 -8.86 -6.53
CA GLY A 190 -9.94 -8.85 -6.24
C GLY A 190 -10.81 -8.82 -7.50
N ALA A 191 -10.45 -8.01 -8.50
CA ALA A 191 -11.14 -7.96 -9.80
C ALA A 191 -11.00 -9.27 -10.60
N SER A 192 -9.88 -9.98 -10.42
CA SER A 192 -9.60 -11.27 -11.08
C SER A 192 -10.38 -12.44 -10.46
N TYR A 193 -10.73 -12.36 -9.17
CA TYR A 193 -11.41 -13.42 -8.41
C TYR A 193 -12.63 -12.86 -7.65
N PRO A 194 -13.68 -12.41 -8.36
CA PRO A 194 -14.80 -11.66 -7.78
C PRO A 194 -15.66 -12.47 -6.79
N ASP A 195 -15.69 -13.80 -6.88
CA ASP A 195 -16.40 -14.67 -5.92
C ASP A 195 -15.65 -14.87 -4.59
N MET A 196 -14.44 -14.32 -4.48
CA MET A 196 -13.58 -14.51 -3.32
C MET A 196 -13.30 -13.15 -2.67
N ALA A 197 -14.13 -12.76 -1.70
CA ALA A 197 -13.94 -11.48 -1.00
C ALA A 197 -12.52 -11.31 -0.40
N ALA A 198 -11.93 -12.41 0.07
CA ALA A 198 -10.56 -12.42 0.60
C ALA A 198 -9.47 -12.10 -0.45
N ALA A 199 -9.76 -12.21 -1.75
CA ALA A 199 -8.83 -11.90 -2.82
C ALA A 199 -8.45 -10.41 -2.84
N LEU A 200 -9.35 -9.52 -2.38
CA LEU A 200 -9.06 -8.10 -2.24
C LEU A 200 -7.96 -7.83 -1.20
N PHE A 201 -7.79 -8.68 -0.20
CA PHE A 201 -6.78 -8.53 0.86
C PHE A 201 -5.75 -9.65 0.80
N SER A 202 -5.34 -10.03 -0.41
CA SER A 202 -4.42 -11.13 -0.69
C SER A 202 -2.95 -10.74 -0.69
N GLY A 203 -2.64 -9.44 -0.59
CA GLY A 203 -1.28 -8.92 -0.64
C GLY A 203 -0.46 -9.35 0.56
N TRP A 204 0.82 -9.62 0.31
CA TRP A 204 1.79 -9.89 1.36
C TRP A 204 3.15 -9.27 1.08
N VAL A 205 3.89 -8.99 2.14
CA VAL A 205 5.26 -8.46 2.09
C VAL A 205 6.13 -9.05 3.21
N ALA A 206 7.38 -9.35 2.88
CA ALA A 206 8.44 -9.68 3.82
C ALA A 206 9.70 -8.89 3.44
N ASN A 207 10.21 -8.08 4.37
CA ASN A 207 11.50 -7.43 4.21
C ASN A 207 12.58 -8.37 4.73
N ILE A 208 13.40 -8.89 3.82
CA ILE A 208 14.42 -9.88 4.14
C ILE A 208 15.73 -9.17 4.49
N ASP A 209 16.24 -9.42 5.70
CA ASP A 209 17.60 -9.07 6.09
C ASP A 209 18.57 -9.95 5.29
N THR A 210 19.16 -9.37 4.26
CA THR A 210 20.09 -10.08 3.39
C THR A 210 21.46 -10.29 4.03
N THR A 211 21.79 -9.58 5.11
CA THR A 211 23.11 -9.64 5.79
C THR A 211 23.35 -10.97 6.50
N LEU A 212 22.28 -11.72 6.75
CA LEU A 212 22.29 -13.08 7.27
C LEU A 212 22.81 -14.10 6.25
N PHE A 213 22.86 -13.75 4.96
CA PHE A 213 23.27 -14.61 3.87
C PHE A 213 24.66 -14.25 3.36
N GLU A 214 25.33 -15.23 2.74
CA GLU A 214 26.61 -15.00 2.07
C GLU A 214 26.38 -14.22 0.77
N ASN A 215 27.40 -13.52 0.26
CA ASN A 215 27.30 -12.89 -1.05
C ASN A 215 27.32 -13.96 -2.14
N GLY A 216 26.33 -13.95 -3.03
CA GLY A 216 26.18 -15.02 -4.03
C GLY A 216 24.78 -15.07 -4.62
N VAL A 217 24.55 -16.02 -5.54
CA VAL A 217 23.20 -16.32 -6.04
C VAL A 217 22.52 -17.28 -5.08
N HIS A 218 21.31 -16.93 -4.65
CA HIS A 218 20.45 -17.73 -3.78
C HIS A 218 19.14 -18.06 -4.48
N LEU A 219 18.55 -19.20 -4.09
CA LEU A 219 17.22 -19.59 -4.50
C LEU A 219 16.21 -19.07 -3.48
N LEU A 220 15.42 -18.07 -3.90
CA LEU A 220 14.30 -17.57 -3.13
C LEU A 220 13.04 -18.33 -3.51
N GLU A 221 12.29 -18.78 -2.52
CA GLU A 221 11.05 -19.52 -2.68
C GLU A 221 9.97 -18.95 -1.76
N VAL A 222 8.71 -19.01 -2.18
CA VAL A 222 7.58 -18.57 -1.35
C VAL A 222 6.53 -19.66 -1.26
N ARG A 223 6.14 -19.99 -0.03
CA ARG A 223 5.13 -21.00 0.30
C ARG A 223 3.93 -20.33 0.97
N ALA A 224 2.74 -20.57 0.44
CA ALA A 224 1.49 -20.19 1.11
C ALA A 224 0.91 -21.40 1.84
N VAL A 225 0.34 -21.18 3.03
CA VAL A 225 -0.32 -22.19 3.86
C VAL A 225 -1.73 -21.70 4.21
N ASP A 226 -2.75 -22.51 3.95
CA ASP A 226 -4.14 -22.19 4.29
C ASP A 226 -4.44 -22.42 5.80
N LYS A 227 -5.66 -22.08 6.22
CA LYS A 227 -6.13 -22.30 7.60
C LYS A 227 -6.43 -23.75 7.95
N LEU A 228 -6.47 -24.65 6.96
CA LEU A 228 -6.68 -26.09 7.15
C LEU A 228 -5.37 -26.91 7.13
N GLY A 229 -4.23 -26.24 6.91
CA GLY A 229 -2.89 -26.80 6.90
C GLY A 229 -2.36 -27.25 5.52
N MET A 230 -3.11 -27.11 4.42
CA MET A 230 -2.58 -27.36 3.08
C MET A 230 -1.61 -26.25 2.69
N SER A 231 -0.62 -26.58 1.86
CA SER A 231 0.38 -25.63 1.42
C SER A 231 0.79 -25.81 -0.03
N ARG A 232 1.27 -24.73 -0.64
CA ARG A 232 1.78 -24.73 -2.01
C ARG A 232 2.96 -23.78 -2.15
N MET A 233 3.96 -24.19 -2.94
CA MET A 233 4.97 -23.27 -3.48
C MET A 233 4.33 -22.38 -4.53
N ILE A 234 4.17 -21.10 -4.23
CA ILE A 234 3.52 -20.11 -5.13
C ILE A 234 4.52 -19.39 -6.03
N GLY A 235 5.83 -19.55 -5.80
CA GLY A 235 6.84 -19.05 -6.72
C GLY A 235 8.27 -19.38 -6.31
N ARG A 236 9.18 -19.20 -7.28
CA ARG A 236 10.64 -19.32 -7.13
C ARG A 236 11.33 -18.19 -7.88
N ARG A 237 12.42 -17.67 -7.34
CA ARG A 237 13.24 -16.59 -7.91
C ARG A 237 14.71 -16.81 -7.63
N GLN A 238 15.58 -16.29 -8.48
CA GLN A 238 17.01 -16.20 -8.20
C GLN A 238 17.35 -14.78 -7.75
N VAL A 239 18.04 -14.66 -6.63
CA VAL A 239 18.49 -13.37 -6.10
C VAL A 239 20.00 -13.39 -5.93
N GLN A 240 20.67 -12.31 -6.34
CA GLN A 240 22.09 -12.10 -6.12
C GLN A 240 22.26 -11.24 -4.87
N VAL A 241 22.68 -11.85 -3.77
CA VAL A 241 22.99 -11.13 -2.52
C VAL A 241 24.35 -10.44 -2.65
N ILE A 242 24.38 -9.14 -2.35
CA ILE A 242 25.58 -8.29 -2.39
C ILE A 242 25.59 -7.36 -1.17
N ASN A 243 26.22 -7.81 -0.09
CA ASN A 243 26.44 -7.05 1.14
C ASN A 243 27.91 -6.64 1.22
N ASN A 244 28.20 -5.41 0.80
CA ASN A 244 29.52 -4.79 0.90
C ASN A 244 29.41 -3.56 1.81
N ASP A 245 30.43 -3.26 2.62
CA ASP A 245 30.37 -2.22 3.68
C ASP A 245 29.92 -0.83 3.16
N SER A 246 30.23 -0.47 1.92
CA SER A 246 29.78 0.80 1.30
C SER A 246 28.30 0.82 0.86
N PHE A 247 27.56 -0.28 1.04
CA PHE A 247 26.18 -0.45 0.57
C PHE A 247 25.19 -0.74 1.70
N LEU A 248 25.65 -0.94 2.93
CA LEU A 248 24.80 -1.20 4.09
C LEU A 248 24.71 0.05 4.97
N THR A 249 24.23 1.14 4.38
CA THR A 249 23.91 2.34 5.16
C THR A 249 22.58 2.14 5.90
N PRO A 250 22.35 2.88 6.99
CA PRO A 250 21.01 2.99 7.57
C PRO A 250 19.95 3.32 6.51
N PHE A 251 18.71 2.93 6.75
CA PHE A 251 17.57 3.21 5.89
C PHE A 251 16.35 3.58 6.73
N GLY A 252 15.36 4.22 6.13
CA GLY A 252 14.21 4.70 6.88
C GLY A 252 13.23 5.49 6.05
N TYR A 253 12.33 6.17 6.74
CA TYR A 253 11.34 7.05 6.14
C TYR A 253 11.10 8.29 7.01
N LEU A 254 10.87 9.42 6.34
CA LEU A 254 10.45 10.67 6.97
C LEU A 254 8.92 10.74 6.88
N ASP A 255 8.24 10.60 8.02
CA ASP A 255 6.77 10.65 8.06
C ASP A 255 6.27 12.09 7.95
N GLU A 256 6.91 13.01 8.69
CA GLU A 256 6.60 14.43 8.71
C GLU A 256 7.89 15.27 8.82
N PRO A 257 7.95 16.44 8.16
CA PRO A 257 6.88 17.03 7.36
C PRO A 257 6.79 16.39 5.96
N LEU A 258 5.65 16.58 5.32
CA LEU A 258 5.48 16.21 3.91
C LEU A 258 6.24 17.18 3.00
N ARG A 259 6.54 16.72 1.79
CA ARG A 259 7.07 17.58 0.71
C ARG A 259 6.17 18.80 0.52
N ASP A 260 6.79 19.97 0.29
CA ASP A 260 6.15 21.27 0.09
C ASP A 260 5.39 21.82 1.32
N ALA A 261 5.62 21.25 2.51
CA ALA A 261 5.00 21.75 3.74
C ALA A 261 5.48 23.16 4.08
N VAL A 262 4.53 23.98 4.58
CA VAL A 262 4.85 25.25 5.24
C VAL A 262 5.09 24.96 6.71
N LEU A 263 6.31 25.24 7.18
CA LEU A 263 6.70 25.04 8.57
C LEU A 263 6.74 26.39 9.27
N TYR A 264 6.19 26.40 10.48
CA TYR A 264 6.05 27.62 11.27
C TYR A 264 6.93 27.57 12.52
N GLY A 265 7.12 28.74 13.12
CA GLY A 265 7.80 28.88 14.39
C GLY A 265 7.55 30.27 14.97
N THR A 266 7.80 30.43 16.26
CA THR A 266 7.48 31.68 16.96
C THR A 266 8.47 32.76 16.60
N CYS A 267 7.97 33.88 16.08
CA CYS A 267 8.83 35.00 15.74
C CYS A 267 9.67 35.48 16.92
N SER A 268 10.97 35.58 16.69
CA SER A 268 11.95 36.07 17.65
C SER A 268 12.99 36.96 16.97
N ASN A 269 13.31 38.08 17.61
CA ASN A 269 14.40 38.97 17.19
C ASN A 269 15.70 38.71 17.97
N THR A 270 15.67 37.80 18.93
CA THR A 270 16.85 37.39 19.70
C THR A 270 17.26 35.98 19.30
N PRO A 271 18.56 35.70 19.09
CA PRO A 271 19.05 34.33 18.88
C PRO A 271 18.60 33.40 20.00
N ILE A 272 18.06 32.24 19.64
CA ILE A 272 17.57 31.21 20.58
C ILE A 272 18.32 29.91 20.33
N VAL A 273 18.73 29.20 21.38
CA VAL A 273 19.30 27.85 21.21
C VAL A 273 18.22 26.92 20.69
N VAL A 274 18.44 26.35 19.50
CA VAL A 274 17.47 25.47 18.85
C VAL A 274 17.56 24.02 19.32
N SER A 275 18.77 23.57 19.71
CA SER A 275 19.05 22.21 20.19
C SER A 275 20.18 22.25 21.24
N PRO A 276 20.00 21.63 22.44
CA PRO A 276 18.77 21.03 22.95
C PRO A 276 17.65 22.07 23.14
N ILE A 277 16.40 21.62 23.24
CA ILE A 277 15.22 22.50 23.26
C ILE A 277 15.29 23.54 24.38
N ALA A 278 15.36 24.83 24.02
CA ALA A 278 15.51 25.91 24.99
C ALA A 278 14.21 26.67 25.31
N ARG A 279 13.15 26.54 24.51
CA ARG A 279 11.90 27.32 24.69
C ARG A 279 10.62 26.53 24.39
N PRO A 280 10.22 25.58 25.25
CA PRO A 280 9.02 24.78 24.99
C PRO A 280 7.70 25.51 25.30
N GLN A 281 7.70 26.54 26.15
CA GLN A 281 6.45 27.23 26.54
C GLN A 281 6.18 28.45 25.65
N GLY A 282 5.02 28.44 24.99
CA GLY A 282 4.56 29.54 24.13
C GLY A 282 5.30 29.62 22.79
N ALA A 283 6.13 28.63 22.45
CA ALA A 283 6.70 28.48 21.13
C ALA A 283 5.79 27.60 20.26
N HIS A 284 5.62 27.98 19.00
CA HIS A 284 5.06 27.13 17.96
C HIS A 284 6.15 26.14 17.54
N LEU A 285 5.89 24.86 17.75
CA LEU A 285 6.83 23.78 17.45
C LEU A 285 6.25 22.90 16.34
N THR A 286 7.05 22.67 15.32
CA THR A 286 6.75 21.73 14.25
C THR A 286 7.42 20.39 14.53
N ALA A 287 6.70 19.27 14.41
CA ALA A 287 7.30 17.95 14.49
C ALA A 287 8.08 17.65 13.20
N VAL A 288 9.30 17.12 13.33
CA VAL A 288 10.01 16.44 12.25
C VAL A 288 10.30 15.03 12.74
N ARG A 289 9.67 14.02 12.13
CA ARG A 289 9.66 12.66 12.66
C ARG A 289 9.61 11.62 11.58
N GLY A 290 10.07 10.44 11.95
CA GLY A 290 10.16 9.31 11.04
C GLY A 290 10.63 8.08 11.77
N TRP A 291 11.14 7.12 11.01
CA TRP A 291 11.82 5.96 11.54
C TRP A 291 13.07 5.66 10.73
N ALA A 292 14.03 5.03 11.38
CA ALA A 292 15.23 4.54 10.74
C ALA A 292 15.72 3.25 11.39
N LEU A 293 16.31 2.40 10.57
CA LEU A 293 16.87 1.11 10.91
C LEU A 293 18.24 0.97 10.28
N ASP A 294 19.04 0.10 10.87
CA ASP A 294 20.33 -0.29 10.34
C ASP A 294 20.56 -1.76 10.69
N LEU A 295 20.93 -2.54 9.68
CA LEU A 295 21.22 -3.96 9.80
C LEU A 295 22.70 -4.23 10.07
N GLY A 296 23.59 -3.28 9.75
CA GLY A 296 25.03 -3.49 9.81
C GLY A 296 25.51 -4.64 8.90
N THR A 297 26.57 -5.32 9.32
CA THR A 297 27.18 -6.48 8.61
C THR A 297 27.39 -7.64 9.59
N ARG A 298 28.08 -8.71 9.20
CA ARG A 298 28.58 -9.68 10.19
C ARG A 298 29.64 -9.10 11.15
N LYS A 299 30.27 -7.97 10.80
CA LYS A 299 31.34 -7.32 11.59
C LYS A 299 30.83 -6.13 12.40
N ASP A 300 29.81 -5.43 11.91
CA ASP A 300 29.11 -4.36 12.59
C ASP A 300 27.77 -4.89 13.11
N THR A 301 27.51 -4.71 14.40
CA THR A 301 26.26 -5.18 15.03
C THR A 301 24.98 -4.59 14.44
N GLY A 302 25.07 -3.55 13.62
CA GLY A 302 23.94 -2.85 13.02
C GLY A 302 23.17 -2.08 14.07
N ARG A 303 23.13 -0.75 13.94
CA ARG A 303 22.34 0.16 14.78
C ARG A 303 22.47 1.58 14.25
N VAL A 304 21.34 2.26 14.20
CA VAL A 304 21.35 3.72 14.12
C VAL A 304 22.02 4.28 15.37
N SER A 305 23.11 5.02 15.17
CA SER A 305 23.85 5.67 16.25
C SER A 305 23.34 7.08 16.50
N TYR A 306 23.01 7.81 15.44
CA TYR A 306 22.50 9.17 15.54
C TYR A 306 21.56 9.49 14.38
N VAL A 307 20.71 10.47 14.62
CA VAL A 307 19.89 11.12 13.60
C VAL A 307 20.11 12.63 13.71
N GLU A 308 20.28 13.29 12.58
CA GLU A 308 20.52 14.73 12.48
C GLU A 308 19.51 15.37 11.55
N LEU A 309 19.02 16.56 11.91
CA LEU A 309 18.18 17.37 11.03
C LEU A 309 19.03 18.43 10.34
N LEU A 310 19.04 18.41 9.02
CA LEU A 310 19.76 19.35 8.18
C LEU A 310 18.80 20.25 7.41
N ILE A 311 19.16 21.53 7.34
CA ILE A 311 18.44 22.56 6.58
C ILE A 311 19.46 23.22 5.68
N ASP A 312 19.22 23.19 4.36
CA ASP A 312 20.16 23.62 3.31
C ASP A 312 21.57 23.02 3.47
N GLY A 313 21.62 21.75 3.91
CA GLY A 313 22.88 21.02 4.14
C GLY A 313 23.61 21.40 5.44
N VAL A 314 23.06 22.30 6.25
CA VAL A 314 23.61 22.67 7.56
C VAL A 314 22.89 21.90 8.66
N ARG A 315 23.63 21.24 9.54
CA ARG A 315 23.08 20.55 10.71
C ARG A 315 22.59 21.53 11.77
N TRP A 316 21.33 21.40 12.18
CA TRP A 316 20.71 22.25 13.21
C TRP A 316 20.28 21.48 14.46
N TYR A 317 19.90 20.21 14.33
CA TYR A 317 19.50 19.36 15.44
C TYR A 317 20.21 18.00 15.35
N SER A 318 20.47 17.40 16.51
CA SER A 318 20.97 16.02 16.63
C SER A 318 20.19 15.28 17.69
N THR A 319 20.07 13.97 17.55
CA THR A 319 19.53 13.11 18.61
C THR A 319 20.46 12.94 19.81
N ASP A 320 21.71 13.40 19.70
CA ASP A 320 22.61 13.52 20.84
C ASP A 320 22.10 14.55 21.87
N ASP A 321 21.27 15.49 21.42
CA ASP A 321 20.62 16.51 22.25
C ASP A 321 19.26 16.04 22.80
N CYS A 322 19.07 14.72 22.92
CA CYS A 322 17.82 14.12 23.40
C CYS A 322 17.39 14.69 24.75
N GLY A 323 16.17 15.20 24.79
CA GLY A 323 15.59 15.90 25.94
C GLY A 323 14.13 15.54 26.19
N ILE A 324 13.53 16.21 27.17
CA ILE A 324 12.14 16.01 27.57
C ILE A 324 11.35 17.32 27.45
N ILE A 325 10.25 17.30 26.70
CA ILE A 325 9.25 18.38 26.62
C ILE A 325 7.93 17.84 27.18
N LEU A 326 7.34 18.55 28.14
CA LEU A 326 6.05 18.18 28.77
C LEU A 326 5.98 16.71 29.21
N GLY A 327 7.11 16.14 29.68
CA GLY A 327 7.19 14.76 30.14
C GLY A 327 7.27 13.71 29.02
N ARG A 328 7.69 14.09 27.81
CA ARG A 328 7.91 13.21 26.67
C ARG A 328 9.22 13.52 25.94
N PHE A 329 9.79 12.53 25.28
CA PHE A 329 11.05 12.63 24.57
C PHE A 329 10.94 13.50 23.31
N ALA A 330 11.94 14.34 23.08
CA ALA A 330 12.07 15.18 21.90
C ALA A 330 13.56 15.34 21.55
N ASN A 331 13.85 15.50 20.25
CA ASN A 331 15.19 15.37 19.67
C ASN A 331 15.83 14.02 20.03
N CYS A 332 15.06 12.93 19.95
CA CYS A 332 15.53 11.60 20.35
C CYS A 332 15.30 10.59 19.22
N TYR A 333 16.22 9.64 19.09
CA TYR A 333 16.02 8.36 18.42
C TYR A 333 15.69 7.28 19.46
N GLY A 334 15.13 6.15 19.06
CA GLY A 334 14.75 5.07 19.98
C GLY A 334 13.27 5.09 20.38
N LEU A 335 12.45 5.89 19.70
CA LEU A 335 11.02 6.05 20.01
C LEU A 335 10.20 4.86 19.49
N PRO A 336 9.11 4.45 20.18
CA PRO A 336 8.33 3.28 19.80
C PRO A 336 7.72 3.36 18.39
N ARG A 337 7.90 2.30 17.59
CA ARG A 337 7.33 2.15 16.24
C ARG A 337 6.92 0.70 15.96
N TYR A 338 5.79 0.29 16.54
CA TYR A 338 5.26 -1.07 16.36
C TYR A 338 4.70 -1.33 14.96
N ASP A 339 4.32 -0.27 14.26
CA ASP A 339 4.00 -0.30 12.84
C ASP A 339 5.24 -0.73 12.02
N VAL A 340 6.41 -0.17 12.30
CA VAL A 340 7.68 -0.57 11.66
C VAL A 340 8.05 -2.00 12.07
N ALA A 341 7.99 -2.33 13.37
CA ALA A 341 8.29 -3.68 13.86
C ALA A 341 7.43 -4.77 13.21
N ARG A 342 6.20 -4.45 12.79
CA ARG A 342 5.33 -5.40 12.09
C ARG A 342 5.88 -5.79 10.70
N TYR A 343 6.49 -4.85 9.98
CA TYR A 343 7.06 -5.07 8.64
C TYR A 343 8.53 -5.51 8.67
N TYR A 344 9.23 -5.24 9.78
CA TYR A 344 10.65 -5.58 9.98
C TYR A 344 10.86 -6.41 11.27
N PRO A 345 10.18 -7.56 11.43
CA PRO A 345 10.08 -8.26 12.72
C PRO A 345 11.40 -8.88 13.21
N THR A 346 12.36 -9.08 12.31
CA THR A 346 13.68 -9.68 12.59
C THR A 346 14.79 -8.65 12.72
N TYR A 347 14.49 -7.36 12.52
CA TYR A 347 15.51 -6.32 12.41
C TYR A 347 15.88 -5.78 13.79
N PRO A 348 17.16 -5.48 14.05
CA PRO A 348 17.57 -4.78 15.26
C PRO A 348 16.80 -3.47 15.44
N ASP A 349 16.39 -3.18 16.66
CA ASP A 349 15.71 -1.95 17.07
C ASP A 349 14.39 -1.61 16.33
N ALA A 350 13.80 -2.54 15.56
CA ALA A 350 12.53 -2.32 14.86
C ALA A 350 11.39 -1.77 15.74
N PRO A 351 11.17 -2.26 16.98
CA PRO A 351 10.17 -1.69 17.89
C PRO A 351 10.48 -0.27 18.38
N ARG A 352 11.73 0.19 18.21
CA ARG A 352 12.26 1.49 18.69
C ARG A 352 12.90 2.28 17.55
N ALA A 353 12.44 2.09 16.32
CA ALA A 353 13.03 2.70 15.13
C ALA A 353 12.74 4.21 15.02
N GLY A 354 11.88 4.78 15.86
CA GLY A 354 11.37 6.13 15.69
C GLY A 354 12.35 7.22 16.11
N PHE A 355 12.29 8.35 15.41
CA PHE A 355 12.87 9.61 15.85
C PHE A 355 11.84 10.74 15.83
N LEU A 356 12.06 11.76 16.66
CA LEU A 356 11.28 13.00 16.69
C LEU A 356 12.19 14.17 17.03
N PHE A 357 12.18 15.20 16.19
CA PHE A 357 12.67 16.53 16.49
C PHE A 357 11.51 17.50 16.67
N THR A 358 11.71 18.51 17.50
CA THR A 358 10.80 19.65 17.61
C THR A 358 11.49 20.90 17.07
N LEU A 359 10.98 21.40 15.96
CA LEU A 359 11.53 22.50 15.18
C LEU A 359 10.80 23.81 15.51
N ASP A 360 11.54 24.86 15.85
CA ASP A 360 11.02 26.23 15.89
C ASP A 360 11.66 27.03 14.74
N VAL A 361 10.91 27.21 13.65
CA VAL A 361 11.38 27.97 12.50
C VAL A 361 11.74 29.42 12.85
N GLY A 362 11.02 30.05 13.79
CA GLY A 362 11.32 31.41 14.20
C GLY A 362 12.63 31.51 14.99
N ALA A 363 12.96 30.48 15.79
CA ALA A 363 14.26 30.35 16.42
C ALA A 363 15.39 30.13 15.39
N LEU A 364 15.17 29.32 14.36
CA LEU A 364 16.14 29.20 13.26
C LEU A 364 16.37 30.53 12.55
N MET A 365 15.31 31.28 12.29
CA MET A 365 15.40 32.60 11.67
C MET A 365 16.18 33.59 12.52
N SER A 366 16.00 33.56 13.85
CA SER A 366 16.77 34.42 14.76
C SER A 366 18.26 34.06 14.84
N ASN A 367 18.64 32.88 14.35
CA ASN A 367 20.01 32.42 14.17
C ASN A 367 20.52 32.53 12.72
N GLY A 368 19.80 33.25 11.85
CA GLY A 368 20.27 33.60 10.51
C GLY A 368 19.75 32.75 9.35
N VAL A 369 18.88 31.76 9.61
CA VAL A 369 18.13 31.09 8.54
C VAL A 369 17.16 32.09 7.91
N ARG A 370 17.08 32.15 6.59
CA ARG A 370 16.19 33.09 5.90
C ARG A 370 14.74 32.59 5.95
N PRO A 371 13.73 33.45 5.78
CA PRO A 371 12.38 32.99 5.45
C PRO A 371 12.31 32.51 3.99
N GLY A 372 11.34 31.65 3.69
CA GLY A 372 11.05 31.19 2.33
C GLY A 372 11.42 29.73 2.08
N ASN A 373 11.83 29.41 0.85
CA ASN A 373 12.11 28.04 0.44
C ASN A 373 13.43 27.52 1.03
N HIS A 374 13.39 26.31 1.56
CA HIS A 374 14.55 25.56 2.03
C HIS A 374 14.49 24.11 1.58
N THR A 375 15.63 23.46 1.62
CA THR A 375 15.72 22.01 1.53
C THR A 375 15.93 21.43 2.92
N MET A 376 15.10 20.46 3.29
CA MET A 376 15.21 19.72 4.55
C MET A 376 15.49 18.25 4.28
N HIS A 377 16.48 17.67 4.97
CA HIS A 377 16.64 16.22 5.03
C HIS A 377 17.10 15.78 6.42
N VAL A 378 16.86 14.52 6.71
CA VAL A 378 17.30 13.87 7.95
C VAL A 378 18.46 12.95 7.62
N ARG A 379 19.62 13.16 8.23
CA ARG A 379 20.75 12.24 8.13
C ARG A 379 20.66 11.20 9.24
N VAL A 380 20.80 9.94 8.87
CA VAL A 380 20.86 8.81 9.80
C VAL A 380 22.23 8.18 9.67
N GLY A 381 22.98 8.12 10.77
CA GLY A 381 24.31 7.52 10.79
C GLY A 381 24.43 6.36 11.78
N ASP A 382 25.36 5.46 11.49
CA ASP A 382 25.74 4.34 12.36
C ASP A 382 27.01 4.64 13.16
N ARG A 383 27.53 3.63 13.87
CA ARG A 383 28.76 3.74 14.68
C ARG A 383 30.05 3.65 13.87
N GLU A 384 29.98 3.07 12.68
CA GLU A 384 31.11 2.92 11.76
C GLU A 384 31.31 4.16 10.88
N GLY A 385 30.41 5.14 11.00
CA GLY A 385 30.47 6.41 10.29
C GLY A 385 29.84 6.37 8.90
N THR A 386 29.09 5.31 8.58
CA THR A 386 28.24 5.32 7.37
C THR A 386 26.93 6.05 7.67
N PHE A 387 26.33 6.62 6.64
CA PHE A 387 25.09 7.35 6.78
C PHE A 387 24.23 7.31 5.52
N ALA A 388 22.94 7.55 5.70
CA ALA A 388 21.99 7.84 4.62
C ALA A 388 21.22 9.12 4.94
N ASP A 389 20.84 9.86 3.90
CA ASP A 389 19.96 11.01 3.99
C ASP A 389 18.52 10.57 3.62
N LEU A 390 17.53 10.94 4.44
CA LEU A 390 16.11 10.64 4.26
C LEU A 390 15.35 11.91 3.78
N PRO A 391 14.47 11.80 2.78
CA PRO A 391 14.17 10.60 1.98
C PRO A 391 15.28 10.23 0.97
N ASN A 392 16.16 11.18 0.66
CA ASN A 392 17.37 11.01 -0.14
C ASN A 392 18.27 12.24 0.09
N HIS A 393 19.42 12.27 -0.59
CA HIS A 393 20.38 13.37 -0.51
C HIS A 393 19.81 14.75 -0.89
N ASP A 394 18.84 14.79 -1.81
CA ASP A 394 18.20 16.05 -2.23
C ASP A 394 17.17 16.57 -1.22
N GLY A 395 16.74 15.73 -0.28
CA GLY A 395 15.75 16.08 0.74
C GLY A 395 14.35 16.39 0.20
N ILE A 396 13.60 17.16 0.99
CA ILE A 396 12.30 17.70 0.63
C ILE A 396 12.33 19.24 0.61
N PRO A 397 11.68 19.87 -0.37
CA PRO A 397 11.39 21.30 -0.31
C PRO A 397 10.38 21.60 0.80
N VAL A 398 10.64 22.64 1.56
CA VAL A 398 9.77 23.18 2.61
C VAL A 398 9.78 24.70 2.57
N PHE A 399 8.71 25.34 3.05
CA PHE A 399 8.63 26.78 3.15
C PHE A 399 8.65 27.22 4.62
N PHE A 400 9.60 28.05 4.99
CA PHE A 400 9.74 28.56 6.35
C PHE A 400 9.02 29.90 6.50
N GLN A 401 8.06 29.92 7.42
CA GLN A 401 7.30 31.10 7.75
C GLN A 401 7.34 31.39 9.25
N CYS A 402 7.79 32.58 9.59
CA CYS A 402 7.67 33.10 10.94
C CYS A 402 6.20 33.35 11.28
N ALA A 403 5.73 32.81 12.40
CA ALA A 403 4.39 33.08 12.92
C ALA A 403 4.44 34.09 14.07
N PRO A 404 3.79 35.27 13.93
CA PRO A 404 3.49 36.15 15.06
C PRO A 404 2.74 35.40 16.17
N GLY A 405 2.89 35.85 17.42
CA GLY A 405 2.25 35.23 18.59
C GLY A 405 0.72 35.18 18.58
N ASP A 406 0.07 35.90 17.65
CA ASP A 406 -1.39 35.99 17.52
C ASP A 406 -1.95 35.11 16.38
N ILE A 407 -1.11 34.33 15.68
CA ILE A 407 -1.60 33.38 14.68
C ILE A 407 -2.30 32.21 15.36
N SER A 408 -3.54 31.94 14.97
CA SER A 408 -4.22 30.70 15.29
C SER A 408 -4.00 29.69 14.16
N PHE A 409 -3.35 28.59 14.50
CA PHE A 409 -3.08 27.50 13.57
C PHE A 409 -4.31 26.63 13.40
N PRO A 410 -4.51 26.02 12.21
CA PRO A 410 -5.55 25.02 12.03
C PRO A 410 -5.33 23.86 13.00
N SER A 411 -6.42 23.29 13.47
CA SER A 411 -6.37 22.02 14.21
C SER A 411 -5.95 20.90 13.27
N ILE A 412 -5.17 19.96 13.79
CA ILE A 412 -4.75 18.73 13.11
C ILE A 412 -5.52 17.57 13.73
N GLY A 413 -5.83 16.54 12.95
CA GLY A 413 -6.51 15.36 13.47
C GLY A 413 -6.58 14.24 12.46
N PHE A 414 -7.23 13.15 12.87
CA PHE A 414 -7.45 11.99 12.02
C PHE A 414 -8.77 11.31 12.37
N ILE A 415 -9.45 10.76 11.36
CA ILE A 415 -10.63 9.92 11.50
C ILE A 415 -10.16 8.46 11.53
N GLU A 416 -10.33 7.79 12.67
CA GLU A 416 -9.90 6.40 12.83
C GLU A 416 -10.97 5.41 12.43
N PHE A 417 -12.23 5.80 12.56
CA PHE A 417 -13.36 4.99 12.14
C PHE A 417 -14.57 5.87 11.79
N PRO A 418 -15.26 5.62 10.66
CA PRO A 418 -14.98 4.58 9.66
C PRO A 418 -13.71 4.86 8.85
N GLN A 419 -13.19 3.82 8.20
CA GLN A 419 -12.19 3.91 7.14
C GLN A 419 -12.86 3.90 5.77
N THR A 420 -12.11 4.31 4.74
CA THR A 420 -12.62 4.31 3.37
C THR A 420 -13.09 2.90 3.00
N VAL A 421 -14.28 2.79 2.41
CA VAL A 421 -14.98 1.54 2.03
C VAL A 421 -15.55 0.67 3.16
N ASP A 422 -15.55 1.13 4.41
CA ASP A 422 -16.26 0.40 5.47
C ASP A 422 -17.76 0.31 5.17
N TYR A 423 -18.33 -0.89 5.35
CA TYR A 423 -19.77 -1.11 5.34
C TYR A 423 -20.29 -1.10 6.78
N ILE A 424 -21.18 -0.15 7.09
CA ILE A 424 -21.71 0.06 8.44
C ILE A 424 -23.24 0.01 8.44
N GLY A 425 -23.83 -0.38 9.57
CA GLY A 425 -25.28 -0.48 9.74
C GLY A 425 -25.69 -0.43 11.22
N GLY A 426 -26.93 0.02 11.47
CA GLY A 426 -27.46 0.18 12.83
C GLY A 426 -26.90 1.38 13.58
N THR A 427 -26.55 1.22 14.86
CA THR A 427 -25.92 2.30 15.65
C THR A 427 -24.40 2.18 15.59
N VAL A 428 -23.74 3.22 15.10
CA VAL A 428 -22.31 3.22 14.81
C VAL A 428 -21.63 4.35 15.57
N THR A 429 -20.47 4.05 16.19
CA THR A 429 -19.64 5.03 16.88
C THR A 429 -18.44 5.42 16.02
N PHE A 430 -18.48 6.62 15.45
CA PHE A 430 -17.33 7.26 14.80
C PHE A 430 -16.34 7.73 15.85
N ARG A 431 -15.05 7.67 15.53
CA ARG A 431 -13.99 8.10 16.45
C ARG A 431 -12.73 8.55 15.74
N GLY A 432 -11.93 9.32 16.47
CA GLY A 432 -10.62 9.77 16.02
C GLY A 432 -9.96 10.64 17.07
N TRP A 433 -9.03 11.48 16.64
CA TRP A 433 -8.38 12.47 17.49
C TRP A 433 -8.28 13.83 16.79
N ALA A 434 -8.18 14.90 17.57
CA ALA A 434 -7.94 16.26 17.11
C ALA A 434 -7.07 17.01 18.14
N ILE A 435 -6.13 17.82 17.66
CA ILE A 435 -5.25 18.64 18.49
C ILE A 435 -5.13 20.05 17.91
N ASN A 436 -4.84 21.00 18.78
CA ASN A 436 -4.55 22.38 18.42
C ASN A 436 -3.67 23.00 19.50
N GLU A 437 -2.77 23.90 19.14
CA GLU A 437 -1.89 24.59 20.10
C GLU A 437 -2.65 25.42 21.14
N GLN A 438 -3.82 25.94 20.78
CA GLN A 438 -4.71 26.68 21.69
C GLN A 438 -5.77 25.78 22.36
N ASN A 439 -5.60 24.46 22.27
CA ASN A 439 -6.60 23.42 22.52
C ASN A 439 -7.80 23.48 21.57
N VAL A 440 -8.40 22.32 21.35
CA VAL A 440 -9.67 22.17 20.64
C VAL A 440 -10.81 22.49 21.60
N SER A 441 -11.70 23.39 21.18
CA SER A 441 -12.93 23.73 21.89
C SER A 441 -14.02 22.68 21.64
N TYR A 442 -14.21 22.28 20.38
CA TYR A 442 -15.16 21.23 20.01
C TYR A 442 -14.85 20.62 18.64
N VAL A 443 -15.44 19.45 18.39
CA VAL A 443 -15.34 18.70 17.14
C VAL A 443 -16.75 18.48 16.57
N ASP A 444 -16.98 18.98 15.36
CA ASP A 444 -18.25 18.86 14.64
C ASP A 444 -18.17 17.73 13.59
N VAL A 445 -19.25 16.96 13.51
CA VAL A 445 -19.41 15.81 12.61
C VAL A 445 -20.40 16.18 11.51
N ILE A 446 -20.01 15.95 10.26
CA ILE A 446 -20.75 16.31 9.05
C ILE A 446 -20.87 15.07 8.17
N VAL A 447 -22.07 14.76 7.68
CA VAL A 447 -22.31 13.67 6.72
C VAL A 447 -22.96 14.23 5.46
N ASP A 448 -22.34 13.98 4.31
CA ASP A 448 -22.74 14.50 2.99
C ASP A 448 -22.92 16.03 2.96
N GLY A 449 -22.04 16.73 3.69
CA GLY A 449 -22.10 18.20 3.82
C GLY A 449 -23.11 18.70 4.86
N ASN A 450 -23.93 17.84 5.46
CA ASN A 450 -24.89 18.21 6.49
C ASN A 450 -24.29 18.04 7.89
N PHE A 451 -24.36 19.07 8.74
CA PHE A 451 -23.97 18.96 10.14
C PHE A 451 -24.91 18.00 10.88
N VAL A 452 -24.38 16.90 11.41
CA VAL A 452 -25.16 15.85 12.10
C VAL A 452 -25.02 15.89 13.62
N GLY A 453 -24.00 16.59 14.14
CA GLY A 453 -23.85 16.82 15.57
C GLY A 453 -22.42 17.08 16.02
N ARG A 454 -22.27 17.31 17.32
CA ARG A 454 -20.97 17.54 17.97
C ARG A 454 -20.51 16.27 18.66
N ALA A 455 -19.26 15.89 18.43
CA ALA A 455 -18.65 14.73 19.08
C ALA A 455 -18.36 15.03 20.55
N ALA A 456 -18.41 13.99 21.39
CA ALA A 456 -17.78 14.05 22.70
C ALA A 456 -16.26 14.08 22.50
N TYR A 457 -15.57 15.03 23.12
CA TYR A 457 -14.14 15.28 22.96
C TYR A 457 -13.45 15.27 24.33
N GLY A 458 -12.15 14.94 24.37
CA GLY A 458 -11.36 14.89 25.60
C GLY A 458 -10.94 13.48 26.03
N PHE A 459 -11.14 12.47 25.19
CA PHE A 459 -10.78 11.09 25.53
C PHE A 459 -9.25 10.90 25.54
N PRO A 460 -8.72 10.08 26.47
CA PRO A 460 -7.28 9.90 26.62
C PRO A 460 -6.65 9.16 25.43
N ARG A 461 -5.55 9.73 24.92
CA ARG A 461 -4.73 9.30 23.78
C ARG A 461 -3.24 9.50 24.09
N PRO A 462 -2.64 8.64 24.95
CA PRO A 462 -1.21 8.72 25.26
C PRO A 462 -0.31 8.60 24.03
N ASP A 463 -0.76 7.84 23.03
CA ASP A 463 -0.09 7.66 21.75
C ASP A 463 0.02 8.98 20.96
N ILE A 464 -1.01 9.83 21.01
CA ILE A 464 -0.97 11.16 20.38
C ILE A 464 -0.07 12.12 21.16
N GLN A 465 0.00 11.99 22.49
CA GLN A 465 0.94 12.77 23.30
C GLN A 465 2.40 12.42 23.02
N ASP A 466 2.71 11.15 22.75
CA ASP A 466 4.04 10.71 22.37
C ASP A 466 4.45 11.26 20.99
N GLN A 467 3.47 11.37 20.08
CA GLN A 467 3.64 11.91 18.73
C GLN A 467 3.77 13.44 18.67
N TYR A 468 3.00 14.14 19.50
CA TYR A 468 2.96 15.60 19.59
C TYR A 468 3.20 16.07 21.03
N PRO A 469 4.42 15.87 21.56
CA PRO A 469 4.73 16.10 22.97
C PRO A 469 4.73 17.58 23.35
N PHE A 470 4.87 18.47 22.37
CA PHE A 470 4.88 19.93 22.53
C PHE A 470 3.48 20.54 22.53
N ILE A 471 2.46 19.81 22.07
CA ILE A 471 1.07 20.31 22.08
C ILE A 471 0.47 20.04 23.46
N ILE A 472 0.08 21.11 24.14
CA ILE A 472 -0.58 21.02 25.45
C ILE A 472 -1.90 20.24 25.30
N ASN A 473 -2.15 19.35 26.25
CA ASN A 473 -3.34 18.48 26.29
C ASN A 473 -3.53 17.56 25.08
N SER A 474 -2.49 17.29 24.26
CA SER A 474 -2.59 16.30 23.18
C SER A 474 -2.91 14.89 23.70
N LYS A 475 -2.60 14.59 24.98
CA LYS A 475 -3.11 13.40 25.68
C LYS A 475 -4.63 13.30 25.73
N PHE A 476 -5.39 14.40 25.66
CA PHE A 476 -6.86 14.40 25.74
C PHE A 476 -7.46 14.82 24.40
N SER A 477 -6.93 14.27 23.31
CA SER A 477 -7.28 14.62 21.93
C SER A 477 -8.37 13.75 21.32
N GLY A 478 -8.77 12.66 21.97
CA GLY A 478 -9.72 11.71 21.40
C GLY A 478 -11.14 12.28 21.34
N TRP A 479 -11.85 11.96 20.25
CA TRP A 479 -13.28 12.24 20.10
C TRP A 479 -14.08 11.00 19.69
N THR A 480 -15.35 10.97 20.07
CA THR A 480 -16.32 9.93 19.68
C THR A 480 -17.68 10.53 19.38
N PHE A 481 -18.38 10.01 18.38
CA PHE A 481 -19.76 10.39 18.04
C PHE A 481 -20.54 9.15 17.63
N SER A 482 -21.71 8.92 18.25
CA SER A 482 -22.56 7.79 17.88
C SER A 482 -23.82 8.25 17.16
N MET A 483 -24.14 7.62 16.04
CA MET A 483 -25.37 7.88 15.30
C MET A 483 -26.03 6.60 14.80
N ASP A 484 -27.34 6.67 14.54
CA ASP A 484 -28.12 5.62 13.93
C ASP A 484 -28.09 5.78 12.40
N THR A 485 -27.38 4.91 11.71
CA THR A 485 -27.21 4.96 10.24
C THR A 485 -28.46 4.59 9.48
N ARG A 486 -29.54 4.14 10.15
CA ARG A 486 -30.86 3.95 9.54
C ARG A 486 -31.50 5.26 9.08
N GLN A 487 -30.94 6.39 9.50
CA GLN A 487 -31.33 7.74 9.04
C GLN A 487 -30.67 8.12 7.71
N LEU A 488 -29.72 7.32 7.22
CA LEU A 488 -29.04 7.49 5.94
C LEU A 488 -29.58 6.49 4.91
N ALA A 489 -29.48 6.81 3.62
CA ALA A 489 -29.82 5.88 2.56
C ALA A 489 -28.82 4.72 2.51
N ASN A 490 -29.22 3.55 2.00
CA ASN A 490 -28.27 2.46 1.76
C ASN A 490 -27.43 2.77 0.50
N SER A 491 -26.38 3.57 0.67
CA SER A 491 -25.49 4.05 -0.40
C SER A 491 -24.11 4.44 0.15
N GLN A 492 -23.25 4.99 -0.72
CA GLN A 492 -22.02 5.66 -0.30
C GLN A 492 -22.35 7.01 0.35
N HIS A 493 -21.66 7.32 1.46
CA HIS A 493 -21.76 8.56 2.20
C HIS A 493 -20.36 9.10 2.50
N ARG A 494 -20.25 10.41 2.68
CA ARG A 494 -19.00 11.08 3.06
C ARG A 494 -19.09 11.66 4.46
N LEU A 495 -18.26 11.15 5.36
CA LEU A 495 -18.02 11.76 6.67
C LEU A 495 -16.95 12.85 6.52
N THR A 496 -17.23 14.04 7.02
CA THR A 496 -16.27 15.13 7.19
C THR A 496 -16.24 15.54 8.65
N VAL A 497 -15.05 15.73 9.22
CA VAL A 497 -14.89 16.14 10.62
C VAL A 497 -14.15 17.47 10.68
N ARG A 498 -14.70 18.42 11.46
CA ARG A 498 -14.09 19.73 11.68
C ARG A 498 -13.77 19.91 13.16
N ALA A 499 -12.63 20.51 13.46
CA ALA A 499 -12.26 20.88 14.81
C ALA A 499 -12.14 22.41 14.90
N THR A 500 -12.69 22.96 15.98
CA THR A 500 -12.64 24.39 16.27
C THR A 500 -11.75 24.63 17.48
N SER A 501 -10.72 25.48 17.33
CA SER A 501 -9.84 25.86 18.43
C SER A 501 -10.54 26.77 19.44
N ASN A 502 -9.96 26.97 20.63
CA ASN A 502 -10.47 27.95 21.60
C ASN A 502 -10.40 29.42 21.12
N LEU A 503 -9.64 29.69 20.05
CA LEU A 503 -9.63 30.99 19.39
C LEU A 503 -10.69 31.11 18.28
N GLY A 504 -11.51 30.07 18.08
CA GLY A 504 -12.61 30.06 17.11
C GLY A 504 -12.20 29.71 15.69
N VAL A 505 -10.93 29.35 15.43
CA VAL A 505 -10.50 28.88 14.12
C VAL A 505 -11.02 27.47 13.88
N THR A 506 -11.81 27.32 12.81
CA THR A 506 -12.37 26.04 12.38
C THR A 506 -11.53 25.48 11.24
N SER A 507 -11.08 24.24 11.34
CA SER A 507 -10.40 23.52 10.27
C SER A 507 -11.02 22.15 10.05
N GLU A 508 -11.04 21.69 8.79
CA GLU A 508 -11.34 20.29 8.47
C GLU A 508 -10.13 19.44 8.84
N ILE A 509 -10.34 18.45 9.71
CA ILE A 509 -9.28 17.53 10.16
C ILE A 509 -9.28 16.22 9.39
N GLY A 510 -10.29 15.98 8.55
CA GLY A 510 -10.35 14.83 7.66
C GLY A 510 -11.72 14.62 7.04
N SER A 511 -11.73 13.84 5.96
CA SER A 511 -12.93 13.32 5.30
C SER A 511 -12.72 11.86 4.88
N VAL A 512 -13.76 11.02 4.97
CA VAL A 512 -13.71 9.60 4.62
C VAL A 512 -15.04 9.15 4.00
N ASP A 513 -14.96 8.30 2.98
CA ASP A 513 -16.14 7.72 2.32
C ASP A 513 -16.47 6.34 2.91
N PHE A 514 -17.71 6.13 3.33
CA PHE A 514 -18.19 4.87 3.89
C PHE A 514 -19.50 4.44 3.22
N TYR A 515 -19.87 3.17 3.35
CA TYR A 515 -21.12 2.63 2.80
C TYR A 515 -22.08 2.27 3.92
N VAL A 516 -23.34 2.63 3.75
CA VAL A 516 -24.42 2.22 4.66
C VAL A 516 -25.14 1.01 4.09
N ALA A 517 -25.25 -0.04 4.89
CA ALA A 517 -26.00 -1.26 4.60
C ALA A 517 -26.78 -1.67 5.86
N ASN A 518 -27.93 -1.03 6.08
CA ASN A 518 -28.85 -1.34 7.19
C ASN A 518 -29.71 -2.57 6.95
#